data_AF-A0A953TNP7-F1
#
_entry.id   AF-A0A953TNP7-F1
#
_cell.length_a   1.000
_cell.length_b   1.000
_cell.length_c   1.000
_cell.angle_alpha   90.00
_cell.angle_beta   90.00
_cell.angle_gamma   90.00
#
_symmetry.space_group_name_H-M   'P 1'
#
loop_
_entity.id
_entity.type
_entity.pdbx_description
1 polymer ?
#
loop_
_entity_poly.entity_id
_entity_poly.type
_entity_poly.pdbx_seq_one_letter_code
_entity_poly.pdbx_strand_id
1 'polypeptide(L)'
;ALGCGTSGGGPIPPLPGGYSNASLQGQYVIAQTGIGVNQAGACCDPFSETIIFTADGSENLNITVDDFDQVGGPFRDHTTGTYHINRDGTGTLIFNYSTQSIYAITMIDDNHFYVIEQDFFATASGFGEKQDTAAFSAAPSGTFVFKAVRVPAWGESPSPAAPSTAPKIFSLWDFCPRARRSPPPSP
;
A
#
# COMPACT_ATOMS: atom_id res chain seq x y z
N ALA A 1 21.58 18.68 3.69
CA ALA A 1 22.28 17.82 2.72
C ALA A 1 23.60 17.39 3.35
N LEU A 2 23.81 16.10 3.59
CA LEU A 2 25.10 15.59 4.05
C LEU A 2 25.58 14.55 3.04
N GLY A 3 26.29 15.06 2.05
CA GLY A 3 26.99 14.30 1.04
C GLY A 3 28.09 15.21 0.48
N CYS A 4 29.31 15.06 1.01
CA CYS A 4 30.52 15.28 0.23
C CYS A 4 31.63 14.49 0.91
N GLY A 5 32.12 13.46 0.22
CA GLY A 5 33.22 12.64 0.69
C GLY A 5 34.50 13.45 0.83
N THR A 6 35.24 13.18 1.91
CA THR A 6 36.67 13.45 1.96
C THR A 6 37.40 12.11 1.93
N SER A 7 38.35 12.01 1.02
CA SER A 7 39.32 10.93 0.90
C SER A 7 39.97 10.61 2.25
N GLY A 8 39.61 9.46 2.83
CA GLY A 8 40.22 8.89 4.03
C GLY A 8 39.34 8.95 5.27
N GLY A 9 38.65 7.85 5.59
CA GLY A 9 37.97 7.74 6.90
C GLY A 9 36.89 6.67 6.99
N GLY A 10 37.30 5.41 7.14
CA GLY A 10 36.46 4.31 7.64
C GLY A 10 35.20 3.97 6.83
N PRO A 11 34.54 2.84 7.10
CA PRO A 11 33.18 2.65 6.65
C PRO A 11 32.32 3.77 7.24
N ILE A 12 31.65 4.54 6.40
CA ILE A 12 30.58 5.44 6.84
C ILE A 12 29.61 4.56 7.65
N PRO A 13 29.38 4.84 8.95
CA PRO A 13 28.45 4.03 9.72
C PRO A 13 27.10 4.07 9.01
N PRO A 14 26.42 2.92 8.83
CA PRO A 14 25.07 2.92 8.29
C PRO A 14 24.24 3.94 9.06
N LEU A 15 23.43 4.72 8.33
CA LEU A 15 22.49 5.67 8.93
C LEU A 15 21.82 4.98 10.13
N PRO A 16 21.81 5.60 11.32
CA PRO A 16 21.29 4.95 12.51
C PRO A 16 19.77 4.85 12.37
N GLY A 17 19.30 3.82 11.68
CA GLY A 17 17.92 3.43 11.70
C GLY A 17 17.77 2.37 12.79
N GLY A 18 16.86 2.66 13.73
CA GLY A 18 16.46 1.73 14.78
C GLY A 18 15.48 0.66 14.27
N TYR A 19 15.32 0.55 12.95
CA TYR A 19 14.35 -0.34 12.34
C TYR A 19 14.80 -1.80 12.43
N SER A 20 13.81 -2.67 12.48
CA SER A 20 13.95 -4.12 12.40
C SER A 20 12.61 -4.70 11.96
N ASN A 21 12.50 -6.03 11.86
CA ASN A 21 11.21 -6.66 11.58
C ASN A 21 10.13 -6.25 12.60
N ALA A 22 10.51 -6.01 13.87
CA ALA A 22 9.59 -5.55 14.91
C ALA A 22 8.95 -4.18 14.61
N SER A 23 9.57 -3.37 13.75
CA SER A 23 9.02 -2.08 13.31
C SER A 23 7.80 -2.24 12.41
N LEU A 24 7.65 -3.40 11.76
CA LEU A 24 6.46 -3.74 10.98
C LEU A 24 5.63 -4.78 11.74
N GLN A 25 4.80 -4.30 12.67
CA GLN A 25 3.91 -5.15 13.46
C GLN A 25 2.49 -4.58 13.51
N GLY A 26 1.49 -5.41 13.24
CA GLY A 26 0.07 -5.02 13.21
C GLY A 26 -0.55 -5.14 11.81
N GLN A 27 -1.77 -4.61 11.68
CA GLN A 27 -2.48 -4.57 10.40
C GLN A 27 -2.16 -3.28 9.64
N TYR A 28 -1.86 -3.40 8.36
CA TYR A 28 -1.56 -2.29 7.46
C TYR A 28 -2.41 -2.41 6.19
N VAL A 29 -2.65 -1.25 5.59
CA VAL A 29 -3.20 -1.13 4.24
C VAL A 29 -2.15 -0.51 3.34
N ILE A 30 -1.88 -1.12 2.19
CA ILE A 30 -1.16 -0.50 1.07
C ILE A 30 -2.19 0.05 0.10
N ALA A 31 -2.00 1.28 -0.34
CA ALA A 31 -2.69 1.83 -1.50
C ALA A 31 -1.65 2.20 -2.55
N GLN A 32 -1.77 1.63 -3.75
CA GLN A 32 -0.85 1.87 -4.84
C GLN A 32 -1.54 2.01 -6.19
N THR A 33 -0.82 2.62 -7.11
CA THR A 33 -1.22 2.75 -8.50
C THR A 33 -0.03 2.47 -9.39
N GLY A 34 -0.28 1.87 -10.54
CA GLY A 34 0.79 1.50 -11.45
C GLY A 34 0.29 1.21 -12.84
N ILE A 35 1.17 0.57 -13.59
CA ILE A 35 0.94 0.03 -14.92
C ILE A 35 1.28 -1.46 -14.87
N GLY A 36 0.41 -2.33 -15.38
CA GLY A 36 0.67 -3.76 -15.36
C GLY A 36 0.02 -4.53 -16.51
N VAL A 37 0.11 -5.84 -16.44
CA VAL A 37 -0.59 -6.76 -17.36
C VAL A 37 -1.99 -7.02 -16.81
N ASN A 38 -3.01 -6.74 -17.62
CA ASN A 38 -4.41 -6.94 -17.25
C ASN A 38 -4.81 -8.42 -17.18
N GLN A 39 -5.99 -8.68 -16.61
CA GLN A 39 -6.54 -10.04 -16.47
C GLN A 39 -6.83 -10.73 -17.82
N ALA A 40 -6.85 -9.99 -18.94
CA ALA A 40 -6.94 -10.52 -20.30
C ALA A 40 -5.56 -10.77 -20.94
N GLY A 41 -4.47 -10.55 -20.19
CA GLY A 41 -3.09 -10.69 -20.66
C GLY A 41 -2.57 -9.53 -21.51
N ALA A 42 -3.34 -8.44 -21.64
CA ALA A 42 -2.89 -7.24 -22.34
C ALA A 42 -1.94 -6.44 -21.45
N CYS A 43 -0.82 -6.00 -22.01
CA CYS A 43 0.15 -5.25 -21.24
C CYS A 43 -0.20 -3.77 -21.12
N CYS A 44 0.50 -3.17 -20.16
CA CYS A 44 0.60 -1.73 -19.97
C CYS A 44 -0.70 -1.05 -19.52
N ASP A 45 -1.67 -1.75 -18.94
CA ASP A 45 -2.88 -1.09 -18.46
C ASP A 45 -2.69 -0.47 -17.08
N PRO A 46 -3.23 0.74 -16.87
CA PRO A 46 -3.15 1.40 -15.58
C PRO A 46 -4.05 0.70 -14.56
N PHE A 47 -3.62 0.69 -13.30
CA PHE A 47 -4.34 0.06 -12.20
C PHE A 47 -4.32 0.85 -10.91
N SER A 48 -5.27 0.49 -10.04
CA SER A 48 -5.26 0.84 -8.63
C SER A 48 -5.39 -0.44 -7.82
N GLU A 49 -4.66 -0.51 -6.72
CA GLU A 49 -4.64 -1.69 -5.87
C GLU A 49 -4.64 -1.28 -4.40
N THR A 50 -5.39 -2.03 -3.60
CA THR A 50 -5.43 -1.89 -2.15
C THR A 50 -5.23 -3.23 -1.47
N ILE A 51 -4.16 -3.35 -0.68
CA ILE A 51 -3.77 -4.61 -0.03
C ILE A 51 -3.86 -4.45 1.47
N ILE A 52 -4.55 -5.36 2.15
CA ILE A 52 -4.63 -5.42 3.61
C ILE A 52 -3.89 -6.66 4.09
N PHE A 53 -2.89 -6.46 4.93
CA PHE A 53 -2.13 -7.53 5.53
C PHE A 53 -1.81 -7.27 7.00
N THR A 54 -1.52 -8.34 7.73
CA THR A 54 -1.00 -8.29 9.09
C THR A 54 0.44 -8.77 9.10
N ALA A 55 1.34 -7.97 9.67
CA ALA A 55 2.71 -8.34 9.97
C ALA A 55 2.86 -8.66 11.47
N ASP A 56 3.64 -9.68 11.80
CA ASP A 56 3.79 -10.20 13.15
C ASP A 56 4.92 -9.57 13.97
N GLY A 57 5.77 -8.74 13.37
CA GLY A 57 7.04 -8.28 13.94
C GLY A 57 8.20 -9.31 13.87
N SER A 58 8.00 -10.48 13.25
CA SER A 58 8.91 -11.63 13.17
C SER A 58 8.91 -12.33 11.79
N GLU A 59 8.91 -11.54 10.70
CA GLU A 59 9.07 -11.99 9.29
C GLU A 59 7.87 -12.69 8.63
N ASN A 60 6.74 -12.87 9.32
CA ASN A 60 5.55 -13.47 8.70
C ASN A 60 4.47 -12.44 8.37
N LEU A 61 3.89 -12.58 7.18
CA LEU A 61 2.73 -11.82 6.73
C LEU A 61 1.52 -12.72 6.56
N ASN A 62 0.35 -12.17 6.90
CA ASN A 62 -0.94 -12.73 6.54
C ASN A 62 -1.71 -11.70 5.71
N ILE A 63 -1.87 -11.95 4.41
CA ILE A 63 -2.52 -11.06 3.45
C ILE A 63 -3.99 -11.47 3.41
N THR A 64 -4.84 -10.56 3.88
CA THR A 64 -6.28 -10.81 4.07
C THR A 64 -7.14 -10.24 2.96
N VAL A 65 -6.65 -9.21 2.25
CA VAL A 65 -7.35 -8.60 1.13
C VAL A 65 -6.30 -8.12 0.14
N ASP A 66 -6.57 -8.30 -1.13
CA ASP A 66 -5.82 -7.68 -2.21
C ASP A 66 -6.80 -7.30 -3.32
N ASP A 67 -7.27 -6.05 -3.29
CA ASP A 67 -8.24 -5.49 -4.21
C ASP A 67 -7.53 -4.80 -5.38
N PHE A 68 -7.15 -5.61 -6.36
CA PHE A 68 -6.53 -5.18 -7.62
C PHE A 68 -7.61 -4.95 -8.69
N ASP A 69 -7.75 -3.70 -9.16
CA ASP A 69 -8.70 -3.31 -10.21
C ASP A 69 -7.97 -2.79 -11.47
N GLN A 70 -8.15 -3.51 -12.59
CA GLN A 70 -7.65 -3.12 -13.92
C GLN A 70 -8.75 -3.06 -14.98
N VAL A 71 -9.59 -4.10 -15.12
CA VAL A 71 -10.63 -4.14 -16.18
C VAL A 71 -11.89 -4.94 -15.80
N GLY A 72 -12.36 -4.87 -14.55
CA GLY A 72 -13.77 -5.23 -14.26
C GLY A 72 -14.08 -6.29 -13.20
N GLY A 73 -13.30 -6.34 -12.12
CA GLY A 73 -13.72 -7.05 -10.92
C GLY A 73 -12.62 -7.09 -9.85
N PRO A 74 -12.98 -7.07 -8.56
CA PRO A 74 -12.00 -7.13 -7.50
C PRO A 74 -11.28 -8.49 -7.55
N PHE A 75 -9.95 -8.48 -7.65
CA PHE A 75 -9.16 -9.62 -7.21
C PHE A 75 -9.39 -9.79 -5.70
N ARG A 76 -9.49 -11.02 -5.21
CA ARG A 76 -9.66 -11.31 -3.77
C ARG A 76 -9.07 -12.68 -3.48
N ASP A 77 -7.77 -12.72 -3.27
CA ASP A 77 -7.10 -13.90 -2.74
C ASP A 77 -6.54 -13.61 -1.34
N HIS A 78 -6.63 -14.62 -0.49
CA HIS A 78 -5.92 -14.62 0.79
C HIS A 78 -4.64 -15.41 0.59
N THR A 79 -3.53 -14.87 1.08
CA THR A 79 -2.26 -15.59 1.06
C THR A 79 -1.43 -15.27 2.29
N THR A 80 -0.29 -15.95 2.40
CA THR A 80 0.74 -15.63 3.38
C THR A 80 1.95 -15.05 2.66
N GLY A 81 2.83 -14.46 3.43
CA GLY A 81 4.03 -13.85 2.88
C GLY A 81 5.13 -13.79 3.91
N THR A 82 6.26 -13.25 3.48
CA THR A 82 7.36 -12.91 4.36
C THR A 82 7.79 -11.48 4.13
N TYR A 83 8.54 -10.95 5.09
CA TYR A 83 9.16 -9.65 4.95
C TYR A 83 10.48 -9.58 5.71
N HIS A 84 11.30 -8.60 5.32
CA HIS A 84 12.53 -8.27 6.02
C HIS A 84 12.71 -6.76 6.03
N ILE A 85 13.03 -6.19 7.19
CA ILE A 85 13.34 -4.76 7.35
C ILE A 85 14.79 -4.62 7.84
N ASN A 86 15.60 -3.99 6.99
CA ASN A 86 16.96 -3.60 7.32
C ASN A 86 16.96 -2.49 8.38
N ARG A 87 18.09 -2.35 9.07
CA ARG A 87 18.26 -1.29 10.08
C ARG A 87 17.99 0.11 9.51
N ASP A 88 18.36 0.38 8.27
CA ASP A 88 18.14 1.68 7.63
C ASP A 88 16.68 1.96 7.23
N GLY A 89 15.76 1.02 7.47
CA GLY A 89 14.34 1.12 7.14
C GLY A 89 14.00 0.62 5.73
N THR A 90 14.98 0.25 4.91
CA THR A 90 14.71 -0.42 3.63
C THR A 90 14.35 -1.88 3.85
N GLY A 91 13.70 -2.53 2.89
CA GLY A 91 13.36 -3.93 3.04
C GLY A 91 12.64 -4.53 1.85
N THR A 92 12.07 -5.71 2.08
CA THR A 92 11.27 -6.42 1.08
C THR A 92 10.00 -6.99 1.71
N LEU A 93 8.89 -6.92 0.99
CA LEU A 93 7.68 -7.70 1.25
C LEU A 93 7.52 -8.73 0.12
N ILE A 94 7.17 -9.97 0.45
CA ILE A 94 6.93 -11.04 -0.52
C ILE A 94 5.57 -11.64 -0.24
N PHE A 95 4.66 -11.60 -1.20
CA PHE A 95 3.33 -12.22 -1.10
C PHE A 95 3.32 -13.50 -1.94
N ASN A 96 2.95 -14.63 -1.32
CA ASN A 96 3.03 -15.95 -1.94
C ASN A 96 1.74 -16.30 -2.70
N TYR A 97 1.34 -15.49 -3.68
CA TYR A 97 0.31 -15.92 -4.64
C TYR A 97 0.86 -17.05 -5.55
N SER A 98 0.07 -17.47 -6.54
CA SER A 98 0.51 -18.45 -7.54
C SER A 98 1.79 -18.02 -8.26
N THR A 99 1.97 -16.71 -8.44
CA THR A 99 3.23 -16.05 -8.78
C THR A 99 3.56 -15.10 -7.62
N GLN A 100 4.81 -15.10 -7.14
CA GLN A 100 5.20 -14.19 -6.07
C GLN A 100 5.14 -12.72 -6.52
N SER A 101 4.43 -11.90 -5.76
CA SER A 101 4.51 -10.45 -5.86
C SER A 101 5.56 -9.96 -4.86
N ILE A 102 6.49 -9.16 -5.34
CA ILE A 102 7.65 -8.70 -4.56
C ILE A 102 7.61 -7.19 -4.51
N TYR A 103 7.79 -6.64 -3.31
CA TYR A 103 7.80 -5.19 -3.08
C TYR A 103 9.07 -4.78 -2.37
N ALA A 104 9.70 -3.70 -2.83
CA ALA A 104 10.64 -2.95 -2.02
C ALA A 104 9.87 -2.05 -1.06
N ILE A 105 10.24 -2.06 0.22
CA ILE A 105 9.65 -1.20 1.26
C ILE A 105 10.69 -0.22 1.77
N THR A 106 10.25 0.99 2.11
CA THR A 106 11.04 1.98 2.86
C THR A 106 10.18 2.54 4.00
N MET A 107 10.57 2.24 5.24
CA MET A 107 9.91 2.71 6.46
C MET A 107 10.07 4.23 6.61
N ILE A 108 8.97 4.90 6.93
CA ILE A 108 8.95 6.32 7.32
C ILE A 108 8.93 6.40 8.85
N ASP A 109 8.05 5.60 9.47
CA ASP A 109 7.95 5.30 10.90
C ASP A 109 7.24 3.94 11.07
N ASP A 110 6.99 3.47 12.31
CA ASP A 110 6.32 2.18 12.57
C ASP A 110 4.84 2.13 12.13
N ASN A 111 4.26 3.24 11.69
CA ASN A 111 2.89 3.32 11.21
C ASN A 111 2.79 3.63 9.71
N HIS A 112 3.87 4.04 9.07
CA HIS A 112 3.85 4.49 7.68
C HIS A 112 5.09 4.02 6.91
N PHE A 113 4.88 3.63 5.66
CA PHE A 113 5.97 3.24 4.77
C PHE A 113 5.63 3.54 3.31
N TYR A 114 6.65 3.56 2.46
CA TYR A 114 6.51 3.63 1.01
C TYR A 114 6.81 2.26 0.40
N VAL A 115 6.12 1.91 -0.69
CA VAL A 115 6.38 0.68 -1.44
C VAL A 115 6.61 0.95 -2.92
N ILE A 116 7.43 0.11 -3.52
CA ILE A 116 7.58 -0.04 -4.97
C ILE A 116 7.40 -1.52 -5.29
N GLU A 117 6.52 -1.82 -6.23
CA GLU A 117 6.37 -3.16 -6.77
C GLU A 117 7.55 -3.50 -7.69
N GLN A 118 8.11 -4.69 -7.48
CA GLN A 118 9.30 -5.21 -8.14
C GLN A 118 9.05 -6.61 -8.70
N ASP A 119 7.99 -6.76 -9.49
CA ASP A 119 7.72 -8.01 -10.21
C ASP A 119 7.72 -7.84 -11.72
N PHE A 120 7.49 -8.94 -12.44
CA PHE A 120 7.54 -8.97 -13.90
C PHE A 120 6.27 -8.41 -14.56
N PHE A 121 5.15 -8.43 -13.85
CA PHE A 121 3.83 -8.17 -14.42
C PHE A 121 3.35 -6.75 -14.19
N ALA A 122 3.95 -6.03 -13.25
CA ALA A 122 3.57 -4.67 -12.93
C ALA A 122 4.74 -3.78 -12.49
N THR A 123 4.51 -2.47 -12.63
CA THR A 123 5.33 -1.44 -12.02
C THR A 123 4.41 -0.46 -11.34
N ALA A 124 4.44 -0.46 -10.02
CA ALA A 124 3.63 0.38 -9.17
C ALA A 124 4.41 0.96 -8.00
N SER A 125 3.81 1.96 -7.38
CA SER A 125 4.28 2.48 -6.11
C SER A 125 3.13 3.04 -5.31
N GLY A 126 3.32 3.11 -3.99
CA GLY A 126 2.26 3.49 -3.09
C GLY A 126 2.75 3.73 -1.67
N PHE A 127 1.79 3.87 -0.77
CA PHE A 127 2.03 4.09 0.65
C PHE A 127 1.31 3.02 1.46
N GLY A 128 1.96 2.60 2.54
CA GLY A 128 1.40 1.76 3.57
C GLY A 128 1.06 2.56 4.81
N GLU A 129 -0.11 2.31 5.39
CA GLU A 129 -0.57 2.94 6.62
C GLU A 129 -1.08 1.89 7.61
N LYS A 130 -0.70 2.01 8.88
CA LYS A 130 -1.19 1.13 9.95
C LYS A 130 -2.64 1.43 10.26
N GLN A 131 -3.44 0.39 10.34
CA GLN A 131 -4.85 0.52 10.68
C GLN A 131 -5.06 0.44 12.20
N ASP A 132 -5.90 1.34 12.72
CA ASP A 132 -6.47 1.19 14.06
C ASP A 132 -7.68 0.26 13.98
N THR A 133 -7.46 -1.02 14.28
CA THR A 133 -8.51 -2.04 14.19
C THR A 133 -9.65 -1.81 15.19
N ALA A 134 -9.41 -1.08 16.28
CA ALA A 134 -10.45 -0.73 17.24
C ALA A 134 -11.45 0.30 16.67
N ALA A 135 -11.00 1.13 15.73
CA ALA A 135 -11.85 2.11 15.04
C ALA A 135 -12.94 1.46 14.17
N PHE A 136 -12.78 0.18 13.82
CA PHE A 136 -13.73 -0.61 13.03
C PHE A 136 -14.64 -1.52 13.88
N SER A 137 -14.62 -1.38 15.21
CA SER A 137 -15.49 -2.14 16.12
C SER A 137 -16.98 -1.87 15.91
N ALA A 138 -17.33 -0.77 15.24
CA ALA A 138 -18.67 -0.48 14.74
C ALA A 138 -18.58 0.11 13.33
N ALA A 139 -19.57 -0.20 12.49
CA ALA A 139 -19.68 0.42 11.16
C ALA A 139 -19.78 1.95 11.31
N PRO A 140 -18.96 2.73 10.59
CA PRO A 140 -19.07 4.18 10.59
C PRO A 140 -20.49 4.61 10.19
N SER A 141 -21.07 5.56 10.92
CA SER A 141 -22.39 6.12 10.60
C SER A 141 -22.24 7.57 10.12
N GLY A 142 -23.05 7.96 9.13
CA GLY A 142 -23.02 9.29 8.53
C GLY A 142 -23.10 9.26 7.01
N THR A 143 -23.04 10.45 6.40
CA THR A 143 -22.93 10.61 4.95
C THR A 143 -21.45 10.65 4.56
N PHE A 144 -21.05 9.76 3.67
CA PHE A 144 -19.69 9.67 3.17
C PHE A 144 -19.65 9.98 1.68
N VAL A 145 -18.59 10.68 1.26
CA VAL A 145 -18.31 10.94 -0.16
C VAL A 145 -17.06 10.16 -0.52
N PHE A 146 -17.22 9.16 -1.37
CA PHE A 146 -16.11 8.39 -1.91
C PHE A 146 -15.68 8.95 -3.24
N LYS A 147 -14.37 9.12 -3.43
CA LYS A 147 -13.80 9.42 -4.74
C LYS A 147 -13.58 8.09 -5.47
N ALA A 148 -14.54 7.69 -6.30
CA ALA A 148 -14.32 6.62 -7.26
C ALA A 148 -13.42 7.15 -8.39
N VAL A 149 -12.15 6.75 -8.40
CA VAL A 149 -11.28 6.99 -9.56
C VAL A 149 -11.55 5.89 -10.56
N ARG A 150 -12.06 6.24 -11.75
CA ARG A 150 -11.98 5.36 -12.91
C ARG A 150 -10.57 5.50 -13.47
N VAL A 151 -9.86 4.39 -13.58
CA VAL A 151 -8.59 4.31 -14.28
C VAL A 151 -8.92 3.94 -15.72
N PRO A 152 -8.90 4.90 -16.68
CA PRO A 152 -9.28 4.62 -18.06
C PRO A 152 -8.21 3.74 -18.72
N ALA A 153 -8.65 2.77 -19.53
CA ALA A 153 -7.74 2.03 -20.41
C ALA A 153 -7.05 3.00 -21.38
N TRP A 154 -5.86 2.63 -21.87
CA TRP A 154 -5.14 3.45 -22.85
C TRP A 154 -6.01 3.75 -24.07
N GLY A 155 -6.17 5.05 -24.38
CA GLY A 155 -6.95 5.51 -25.52
C GLY A 155 -8.41 5.89 -25.22
N GLU A 156 -8.90 5.68 -24.00
CA GLU A 156 -10.17 6.28 -23.56
C GLU A 156 -9.97 7.73 -23.11
N SER A 157 -10.67 8.68 -23.73
CA SER A 157 -10.78 10.05 -23.22
C SER A 157 -11.42 10.04 -21.82
N PRO A 158 -10.96 10.88 -20.86
CA PRO A 158 -11.55 10.95 -19.53
C PRO A 158 -13.02 11.35 -19.63
N SER A 159 -13.91 10.37 -19.57
CA SER A 159 -15.34 10.60 -19.42
C SER A 159 -15.61 10.95 -17.96
N PRO A 160 -16.49 11.92 -17.65
CA PRO A 160 -16.96 12.10 -16.28
C PRO A 160 -17.44 10.74 -15.78
N ALA A 161 -17.01 10.35 -14.57
CA ALA A 161 -17.32 9.06 -13.99
C ALA A 161 -18.83 8.82 -14.11
N ALA A 162 -19.22 7.91 -15.01
CA ALA A 162 -20.60 7.48 -15.09
C ALA A 162 -20.96 6.90 -13.72
N PRO A 163 -22.10 7.25 -13.13
CA PRO A 163 -22.54 6.64 -11.89
C PRO A 163 -22.58 5.13 -12.13
N SER A 164 -21.72 4.40 -11.41
CA SER A 164 -21.71 2.95 -11.48
C SER A 164 -23.06 2.45 -10.97
N THR A 165 -23.83 1.81 -11.84
CA THR A 165 -25.08 1.12 -11.50
C THR A 165 -24.81 -0.29 -10.95
N ALA A 166 -23.55 -0.73 -10.93
CA ALA A 166 -23.13 -1.93 -10.22
C ALA A 166 -22.99 -1.60 -8.73
N PRO A 167 -23.50 -2.45 -7.82
CA PRO A 167 -23.19 -2.30 -6.41
C PRO A 167 -21.68 -2.54 -6.24
N LYS A 168 -20.89 -1.46 -6.25
CA LYS A 168 -19.54 -1.54 -5.67
C LYS A 168 -19.77 -1.86 -4.20
N ILE A 169 -19.40 -3.07 -3.80
CA ILE A 169 -19.41 -3.48 -2.40
C ILE A 169 -18.33 -2.64 -1.72
N PHE A 170 -18.73 -1.48 -1.21
CA PHE A 170 -17.92 -0.71 -0.30
C PHE A 170 -17.73 -1.57 0.94
N SER A 171 -16.48 -1.86 1.26
CA SER A 171 -16.15 -2.63 2.44
C SER A 171 -15.95 -1.66 3.59
N LEU A 172 -15.99 -2.15 4.84
CA LEU A 172 -15.69 -1.34 6.02
C LEU A 172 -14.30 -0.67 5.96
N TRP A 173 -13.45 -1.10 5.02
CA TRP A 173 -12.07 -0.67 4.81
C TRP A 173 -11.92 0.59 3.95
N ASP A 174 -12.97 1.00 3.22
CA ASP A 174 -13.00 2.29 2.50
C ASP A 174 -13.02 3.51 3.45
N PHE A 175 -13.12 3.25 4.76
CA PHE A 175 -13.21 4.23 5.81
C PHE A 175 -11.89 4.34 6.58
N CYS A 176 -10.80 4.81 5.96
CA CYS A 176 -9.64 5.28 6.74
C CYS A 176 -9.93 6.70 7.26
N PRO A 177 -10.14 6.92 8.57
CA PRO A 177 -10.35 8.27 9.08
C PRO A 177 -9.02 9.02 9.10
N ARG A 178 -8.81 9.92 8.13
CA ARG A 178 -7.76 10.95 8.26
C ARG A 178 -8.12 11.83 9.46
N ALA A 179 -7.35 11.73 10.54
CA ALA A 179 -7.54 12.56 11.73
C ALA A 179 -7.57 14.04 11.33
N ARG A 180 -8.71 14.71 11.52
CA ARG A 180 -8.80 16.16 11.31
C ARG A 180 -7.99 16.82 12.40
N ARG A 181 -6.95 17.57 12.03
CA ARG A 181 -6.27 18.49 12.96
C ARG A 181 -7.32 19.50 13.46
N SER A 182 -7.46 19.60 14.77
CA SER A 182 -8.25 20.66 15.41
C SER A 182 -7.66 22.02 15.01
N PRO A 183 -8.50 23.04 14.72
CA PRO A 183 -7.99 24.38 14.51
C PRO A 183 -7.33 24.90 15.80
N PRO A 184 -6.27 25.70 15.70
CA PRO A 184 -5.65 26.30 16.88
C PRO A 184 -6.66 27.19 17.61
N PRO A 185 -6.56 27.30 18.95
CA PRO A 185 -7.42 28.19 19.71
C PRO A 185 -7.22 29.64 19.24
N SER A 186 -8.33 30.32 18.98
CA SER A 186 -8.35 31.76 18.70
C SER A 186 -7.78 32.54 19.90
N PRO A 187 -7.12 33.70 19.64
CA PRO A 187 -6.43 34.50 20.66
C PRO A 187 -7.37 35.03 21.75
#